data_AF-A0A2K2UDK3-F1
#
_entry.id   AF-A0A2K2UDK3-F1
#
_cell.length_a   1.000
_cell.length_b   1.000
_cell.length_c   1.000
_cell.angle_alpha   90.00
_cell.angle_beta   90.00
_cell.angle_gamma   90.00
#
_symmetry.space_group_name_H-M   'P 1'
#
loop_
_entity.id
_entity.type
_entity.pdbx_description
1 polymer ?
#
loop_
_entity_poly.entity_id
_entity_poly.type
_entity_poly.pdbx_seq_one_letter_code
_entity_poly.pdbx_strand_id
1 'polypeptide(L)'
;MHVIITLCAALSAGTVLGVAAGGMKYRLNRTRSYSEKTIVGYQRLWKAGSVAMRFITGTILALGLIWCTGFLVVGALYPDQTDYANNMAELIVCVLTVVSIIFAFYEFVRRK
;
A
#
# COMPACT_ATOMS: atom_id res chain seq x y z
N MET A 1 -2.50 -20.58 7.85
CA MET A 1 -2.79 -20.97 6.46
C MET A 1 -4.08 -20.36 5.93
N HIS A 2 -5.24 -20.64 6.54
CA HIS A 2 -6.53 -20.18 6.01
C HIS A 2 -6.63 -18.65 5.88
N VAL A 3 -6.18 -17.89 6.89
CA VAL A 3 -6.19 -16.41 6.88
C VAL A 3 -5.33 -15.83 5.77
N ILE A 4 -4.14 -16.39 5.53
CA ILE A 4 -3.20 -15.94 4.48
C ILE A 4 -3.82 -16.19 3.10
N ILE A 5 -4.41 -17.38 2.90
CA ILE A 5 -5.06 -17.73 1.63
C ILE A 5 -6.27 -16.82 1.38
N THR A 6 -7.09 -16.56 2.40
CA THR A 6 -8.24 -15.64 2.29
C THR A 6 -7.80 -14.21 1.99
N LEU A 7 -6.70 -13.74 2.60
CA LEU A 7 -6.13 -12.43 2.30
C LEU A 7 -5.62 -12.33 0.85
N CYS A 8 -4.84 -13.32 0.40
CA CYS A 8 -4.36 -13.36 -0.98
C CYS A 8 -5.51 -13.44 -1.99
N ALA A 9 -6.54 -14.24 -1.70
CA ALA A 9 -7.73 -14.36 -2.53
C ALA A 9 -8.53 -13.05 -2.57
N ALA A 10 -8.73 -12.39 -1.43
CA ALA A 10 -9.45 -11.12 -1.35
C ALA A 10 -8.72 -9.99 -2.09
N LEU A 11 -7.39 -9.90 -1.93
CA LEU A 11 -6.56 -8.91 -2.64
C LEU A 11 -6.55 -9.17 -4.16
N SER A 12 -6.44 -10.44 -4.56
CA SER A 12 -6.48 -10.83 -5.97
C SER A 12 -7.85 -10.54 -6.59
N ALA A 13 -8.94 -10.88 -5.91
CA ALA A 13 -10.29 -10.57 -6.36
C ALA A 13 -10.53 -9.05 -6.44
N GLY A 14 -10.07 -8.29 -5.44
CA GLY A 14 -10.19 -6.83 -5.40
C GLY A 14 -9.46 -6.15 -6.56
N THR A 15 -8.24 -6.59 -6.88
CA THR A 15 -7.48 -6.05 -8.03
C THR A 15 -8.14 -6.39 -9.36
N VAL A 16 -8.59 -7.64 -9.57
CA VAL A 16 -9.29 -8.05 -10.80
C VAL A 16 -10.59 -7.28 -10.99
N LEU A 17 -11.41 -7.18 -9.94
CA LEU A 17 -12.67 -6.42 -9.99
C LEU A 17 -12.43 -4.93 -10.22
N GLY A 18 -11.40 -4.34 -9.58
CA GLY A 18 -11.03 -2.94 -9.79
C GLY A 18 -10.61 -2.65 -11.22
N VAL A 19 -9.77 -3.50 -11.83
CA VAL A 19 -9.34 -3.37 -13.23
C VAL A 19 -10.52 -3.57 -14.18
N ALA A 20 -11.36 -4.58 -13.94
CA ALA A 20 -12.53 -4.86 -14.76
C ALA A 20 -13.54 -3.69 -14.74
N ALA A 21 -13.86 -3.17 -13.55
CA ALA A 21 -14.75 -2.02 -13.39
C ALA A 21 -14.16 -0.75 -14.01
N GLY A 22 -12.86 -0.51 -13.85
CA GLY A 22 -12.15 0.60 -14.47
C GLY A 22 -12.18 0.53 -16.01
N GLY A 23 -11.90 -0.64 -16.58
CA GLY A 23 -11.95 -0.87 -18.02
C GLY A 23 -13.35 -0.76 -18.62
N MET A 24 -14.36 -1.26 -17.90
CA MET A 24 -15.76 -1.16 -18.29
C MET A 24 -16.25 0.29 -18.28
N LYS A 25 -15.90 1.05 -17.23
CA LYS A 25 -16.18 2.48 -17.14
C LYS A 25 -15.49 3.25 -18.26
N TYR A 26 -14.23 2.93 -18.59
CA TYR A 26 -13.52 3.55 -19.70
C TYR A 26 -14.19 3.30 -21.06
N ARG A 27 -14.67 2.08 -21.32
CA ARG A 27 -15.43 1.78 -22.55
C ARG A 27 -16.77 2.49 -22.62
N LEU A 28 -17.55 2.52 -21.54
CA LEU A 28 -18.86 3.17 -21.54
C LEU A 28 -18.77 4.71 -21.61
N ASN A 29 -17.75 5.32 -21.03
CA ASN A 29 -17.61 6.79 -21.01
C ASN A 29 -16.81 7.37 -22.19
N ARG A 30 -16.43 6.57 -23.19
CA ARG A 30 -15.66 7.03 -24.36
C ARG A 30 -16.38 8.10 -25.21
N THR A 31 -17.69 8.27 -25.05
CA THR A 31 -18.52 9.20 -25.84
C THR A 31 -19.18 10.33 -25.03
N ARG A 32 -18.98 10.41 -23.70
CA ARG A 32 -19.57 11.47 -22.87
C ARG A 32 -18.53 12.55 -22.53
N SER A 33 -18.78 13.79 -22.97
CA SER A 33 -18.08 14.98 -22.51
C SER A 33 -18.28 15.11 -21.00
N TYR A 34 -17.19 15.03 -20.23
CA TYR A 34 -17.22 15.11 -18.77
C TYR A 34 -17.79 16.46 -18.33
N SER A 35 -18.80 16.46 -17.46
CA SER A 35 -19.28 17.69 -16.83
C SER A 35 -18.21 18.21 -15.86
N GLU A 36 -17.81 19.49 -15.98
CA GLU A 36 -16.81 20.14 -15.12
C GLU A 36 -17.06 19.91 -13.62
N LYS A 37 -18.34 19.87 -13.21
CA LYS A 37 -18.74 19.67 -11.81
C LYS A 37 -18.24 18.33 -11.24
N THR A 38 -18.19 17.29 -12.07
CA THR A 38 -17.75 15.94 -11.67
C THR A 38 -16.23 15.84 -11.57
N ILE A 39 -15.50 16.59 -12.41
CA ILE A 39 -14.03 16.67 -12.39
C ILE A 39 -13.56 17.31 -11.08
N VAL A 40 -14.18 18.42 -10.68
CA VAL A 40 -13.82 19.15 -9.44
C VAL A 40 -14.09 18.30 -8.19
N GLY A 41 -15.19 17.56 -8.15
CA GLY A 41 -15.50 16.62 -7.05
C GLY A 41 -14.48 15.48 -6.95
N TYR A 42 -14.09 14.91 -8.08
CA TYR A 42 -13.09 13.84 -8.13
C TYR A 42 -11.70 14.33 -7.70
N GLN A 43 -11.30 15.55 -8.11
CA GLN A 43 -10.06 16.17 -7.67
C GLN A 43 -10.01 16.40 -6.15
N ARG A 44 -11.12 16.79 -5.52
CA ARG A 44 -11.17 16.96 -4.05
C ARG A 44 -11.01 15.62 -3.32
N LEU A 45 -11.70 14.58 -3.77
CA LEU A 45 -11.57 13.23 -3.23
C LEU A 45 -10.15 12.67 -3.41
N TRP A 46 -9.55 12.89 -4.58
CA TRP A 46 -8.15 12.50 -4.83
C TRP A 46 -7.16 13.25 -3.96
N LYS A 47 -7.34 14.57 -3.76
CA LYS A 47 -6.49 15.35 -2.86
C LYS A 47 -6.59 14.86 -1.42
N ALA A 48 -7.81 14.66 -0.90
CA ALA A 48 -8.04 14.15 0.45
C ALA A 48 -7.49 12.73 0.63
N GLY A 49 -7.78 11.83 -0.32
CA GLY A 49 -7.25 10.47 -0.34
C GLY A 49 -5.72 10.45 -0.37
N SER A 50 -5.09 11.38 -1.09
CA SER A 50 -3.63 11.45 -1.15
C SER A 50 -2.99 11.87 0.16
N VAL A 51 -3.65 12.74 0.94
CA VAL A 51 -3.18 13.12 2.27
C VAL A 51 -3.30 11.93 3.21
N ALA A 52 -4.46 11.27 3.24
CA ALA A 52 -4.66 10.08 4.05
C ALA A 52 -3.64 8.96 3.72
N MET A 53 -3.43 8.67 2.44
CA MET A 53 -2.48 7.65 1.99
C MET A 53 -1.05 7.96 2.41
N ARG A 54 -0.61 9.23 2.30
CA ARG A 54 0.70 9.68 2.79
C ARG A 54 0.88 9.46 4.28
N PHE A 55 -0.11 9.83 5.09
CA PHE A 55 -0.07 9.64 6.53
C PHE A 55 -0.06 8.16 6.91
N ILE A 56 -0.89 7.32 6.27
CA ILE A 56 -0.93 5.88 6.52
C ILE A 56 0.41 5.24 6.17
N THR A 57 0.94 5.49 4.97
CA THR A 57 2.24 4.96 4.55
C THR A 57 3.37 5.44 5.48
N GLY A 58 3.40 6.73 5.82
CA GLY A 58 4.41 7.27 6.75
C GLY A 58 4.34 6.61 8.13
N THR A 59 3.14 6.35 8.64
CA THR A 59 2.94 5.68 9.94
C THR A 59 3.43 4.23 9.88
N ILE A 60 3.12 3.48 8.82
CA ILE A 60 3.56 2.09 8.65
C ILE A 60 5.09 2.03 8.56
N LEU A 61 5.72 2.94 7.81
CA LEU A 61 7.18 3.02 7.70
C LEU A 61 7.85 3.34 9.04
N ALA A 62 7.29 4.30 9.79
CA ALA A 62 7.81 4.66 11.11
C ALA A 62 7.69 3.50 12.10
N LEU A 63 6.54 2.81 12.14
CA LEU A 63 6.37 1.62 12.96
C LEU A 63 7.36 0.53 12.57
N GLY A 64 7.45 0.22 11.27
CA GLY A 64 8.40 -0.79 10.80
C GLY A 64 9.85 -0.48 11.18
N LEU A 65 10.26 0.78 11.12
CA LEU A 65 11.60 1.21 11.57
C LEU A 65 11.79 1.00 13.09
N ILE A 66 10.80 1.36 13.91
CA ILE A 66 10.85 1.15 15.36
C ILE A 66 11.00 -0.34 15.70
N TRP A 67 10.24 -1.20 15.03
CA TRP A 67 10.31 -2.64 15.28
C TRP A 67 11.63 -3.25 14.76
N CYS A 68 12.10 -2.87 13.56
CA CYS A 68 13.39 -3.32 13.04
C CYS A 68 14.56 -2.96 13.96
N THR A 69 14.58 -1.72 14.45
CA THR A 69 15.62 -1.28 15.41
C THR A 69 15.54 -2.05 16.73
N GLY A 70 14.33 -2.34 17.22
CA GLY A 70 14.11 -3.22 18.36
C GLY A 70 14.71 -4.62 18.16
N PHE A 71 14.45 -5.26 17.02
CA PHE A 71 15.02 -6.58 16.72
C PHE A 71 16.54 -6.57 16.56
N LEU A 72 17.12 -5.50 16.00
CA LEU A 72 18.58 -5.33 15.97
C LEU A 72 19.18 -5.30 17.38
N VAL A 73 18.55 -4.59 18.32
CA VAL A 73 18.99 -4.56 19.72
C VAL A 73 18.87 -5.94 20.36
N VAL A 74 17.78 -6.67 20.10
CA VAL A 74 17.61 -8.04 20.60
C VAL A 74 18.73 -8.96 20.10
N GLY A 75 19.05 -8.93 18.80
CA GLY A 75 20.15 -9.71 18.25
C GLY A 75 21.52 -9.32 18.81
N ALA A 76 21.72 -8.05 19.15
CA ALA A 76 22.97 -7.57 19.74
C ALA A 76 23.14 -7.98 21.22
N LEU A 77 22.06 -8.02 21.99
CA LEU A 77 22.09 -8.35 23.43
C LEU A 77 21.97 -9.85 23.71
N TYR A 78 21.27 -10.58 22.85
CA TYR A 78 20.99 -12.01 23.02
C TYR A 78 21.45 -12.79 21.77
N PRO A 79 22.72 -13.24 21.74
CA PRO A 79 23.28 -13.91 20.56
C PRO A 79 22.53 -15.20 20.19
N ASP A 80 21.93 -15.89 21.16
CA ASP A 80 21.10 -17.08 20.93
C ASP A 80 19.79 -16.79 20.17
N GLN A 81 19.36 -15.53 20.11
CA GLN A 81 18.15 -15.10 19.40
C GLN A 81 18.45 -14.36 18.09
N THR A 82 19.71 -14.35 17.64
CA THR A 82 20.12 -13.62 16.43
C THR A 82 19.36 -14.06 15.19
N ASP A 83 19.19 -15.37 14.98
CA ASP A 83 18.46 -15.91 13.83
C ASP A 83 16.98 -15.52 13.85
N TYR A 84 16.36 -15.54 15.03
CA TYR A 84 14.98 -15.10 15.19
C TYR A 84 14.81 -13.61 14.89
N ALA A 85 15.67 -12.78 15.48
CA ALA A 85 15.64 -11.33 15.28
C ALA A 85 15.87 -10.96 13.80
N ASN A 86 16.81 -11.65 13.13
CA ASN A 86 17.10 -11.43 11.72
C ASN A 86 15.91 -11.80 10.82
N ASN A 87 15.31 -12.97 11.04
CA ASN A 87 14.14 -13.41 10.29
C ASN A 87 12.94 -12.46 10.45
N MET A 88 12.70 -11.95 11.67
CA MET A 88 11.63 -10.98 11.92
C MET A 88 11.91 -9.63 11.26
N ALA A 89 13.14 -9.14 11.35
CA ALA A 89 13.55 -7.90 10.70
C ALA A 89 13.44 -8.00 9.17
N GLU A 90 13.85 -9.11 8.57
CA GLU A 90 13.75 -9.35 7.13
C GLU A 90 12.30 -9.34 6.64
N LEU A 91 11.38 -9.99 7.36
CA LEU A 91 9.95 -9.98 7.04
C LEU A 91 9.37 -8.55 7.11
N ILE A 92 9.74 -7.77 8.12
CA ILE A 92 9.30 -6.38 8.24
C ILE A 92 9.81 -5.57 7.05
N VAL A 93 11.10 -5.65 6.72
CA VAL A 93 11.69 -4.95 5.57
C VAL A 93 11.02 -5.36 4.26
N CYS A 94 10.76 -6.65 4.05
CA CYS A 94 10.01 -7.14 2.89
C CYS A 94 8.62 -6.51 2.76
N VAL A 95 7.87 -6.38 3.86
CA VAL A 95 6.56 -5.72 3.82
C VAL A 95 6.68 -4.22 3.56
N LEU A 96 7.63 -3.54 4.22
CA LEU A 96 7.84 -2.09 4.04
C LEU A 96 8.26 -1.73 2.62
N THR A 97 9.06 -2.57 1.96
CA THR A 97 9.47 -2.36 0.56
C THR A 97 8.28 -2.45 -0.38
N VAL A 98 7.42 -3.47 -0.23
CA VAL A 98 6.18 -3.59 -1.02
C VAL A 98 5.27 -2.37 -0.83
N VAL A 99 5.08 -1.94 0.42
CA VAL A 99 4.28 -0.74 0.74
C VAL A 99 4.89 0.52 0.11
N SER A 100 6.21 0.66 0.16
CA SER A 100 6.94 1.80 -0.43
C SER A 100 6.79 1.84 -1.96
N ILE A 101 6.85 0.69 -2.63
CA ILE A 101 6.65 0.58 -4.08
C ILE A 101 5.23 1.01 -4.45
N ILE A 102 4.20 0.50 -3.75
CA ILE A 102 2.80 0.88 -4.00
C ILE A 102 2.61 2.38 -3.81
N PHE A 103 3.19 2.96 -2.75
CA PHE A 103 3.12 4.39 -2.50
C PHE A 103 3.81 5.20 -3.60
N ALA A 104 4.98 4.78 -4.07
CA ALA A 104 5.69 5.45 -5.17
C ALA A 104 4.85 5.43 -6.47
N PHE A 105 4.22 4.31 -6.80
CA PHE A 105 3.30 4.23 -7.94
C PHE A 105 2.08 5.15 -7.76
N TYR A 106 1.48 5.15 -6.57
CA TYR A 106 0.36 6.03 -6.26
C TYR A 106 0.74 7.51 -6.41
N GLU A 107 1.90 7.91 -5.89
CA GLU A 107 2.39 9.28 -6.02
C GLU A 107 2.69 9.64 -7.49
N PHE A 108 3.25 8.71 -8.27
CA PHE A 108 3.49 8.90 -9.70
C PHE A 108 2.19 9.13 -10.47
N VAL A 109 1.15 8.32 -10.23
CA VAL A 109 -0.16 8.48 -10.87
C VAL A 109 -0.78 9.83 -10.51
N ARG A 110 -0.66 10.28 -9.25
CA ARG A 110 -1.24 11.54 -8.79
C ARG A 110 -0.58 12.79 -9.40
N ARG A 111 0.70 12.70 -9.81
CA ARG A 111 1.42 13.84 -10.41
C ARG A 111 1.04 14.06 -11.89
N LYS A 112 0.33 13.14 -12.52
CA LYS A 112 -0.30 13.29 -13.84
C LYS A 112 -1.74 13.76 -13.70
#